data_AF-T1CTB5-F1
#
_entry.id   AF-T1CTB5-F1
#
_cell.length_a   1.000
_cell.length_b   1.000
_cell.length_c   1.000
_cell.angle_alpha   90.00
_cell.angle_beta   90.00
_cell.angle_gamma   90.00
#
_symmetry.space_group_name_H-M   'P 1'
#
loop_
_entity.id
_entity.type
_entity.pdbx_description
1 polymer ?
#
loop_
_entity_poly.entity_id
_entity_poly.type
_entity_poly.pdbx_seq_one_letter_code
_entity_poly.pdbx_strand_id
1 'polypeptide(L)'
;SLLDALERIPDPRHRRGIRHRQDSMLALAVCGVLSGARSVAALGEWAADLPPEALQRLQCRWHPQLKRHIAPSGVTLWRLLRQVSAEELEEVVGQWLAAQVTGVGAVAMDGKTVRGAKGEGGALQLLAAMAHDQGVVLHQRKVADKQNEIPVAREVIKKLDLKGKMVTLDALHTQRETAQLLLDQGADYLLTVKGNQPQLQAALELIPDSSFSPSAGHHGQGSRAAGGAPLQEH
;
A
#
# COMPACT_ATOMS: atom_id res chain seq x y z
N SER A 1 -14.52 14.37 1.14
CA SER A 1 -15.04 13.05 0.71
C SER A 1 -14.04 12.39 -0.23
N LEU A 2 -14.21 11.12 -0.62
CA LEU A 2 -13.34 10.48 -1.62
C LEU A 2 -13.41 11.21 -2.98
N LEU A 3 -14.60 11.67 -3.39
CA LEU A 3 -14.77 12.43 -4.64
C LEU A 3 -13.94 13.71 -4.64
N ASP A 4 -13.99 14.49 -3.54
CA ASP A 4 -13.21 15.73 -3.41
C ASP A 4 -11.70 15.46 -3.46
N ALA A 5 -11.26 14.31 -2.93
CA ALA A 5 -9.87 13.89 -3.06
C ALA A 5 -9.53 13.60 -4.52
N LEU A 6 -10.32 12.76 -5.19
CA LEU A 6 -10.09 12.37 -6.59
C LEU A 6 -10.15 13.56 -7.57
N GLU A 7 -10.91 14.61 -7.25
CA GLU A 7 -10.97 15.84 -8.04
C GLU A 7 -9.62 16.60 -8.07
N ARG A 8 -8.76 16.39 -7.07
CA ARG A 8 -7.41 16.99 -7.02
C ARG A 8 -6.44 16.39 -8.06
N ILE A 9 -6.77 15.24 -8.64
CA ILE A 9 -5.93 14.58 -9.63
C ILE A 9 -6.06 15.32 -10.97
N PRO A 10 -4.96 15.81 -11.57
CA PRO A 10 -4.98 16.44 -12.89
C PRO A 10 -5.70 15.58 -13.94
N ASP A 11 -6.55 16.20 -14.75
CA ASP A 11 -7.23 15.50 -15.85
C ASP A 11 -6.30 15.44 -17.07
N PRO A 12 -5.77 14.25 -17.46
CA PRO A 12 -4.84 14.14 -18.57
C PRO A 12 -5.55 14.23 -19.92
N ARG A 13 -6.90 14.22 -19.96
CA ARG A 13 -7.67 14.20 -21.19
C ARG A 13 -7.74 15.59 -21.81
N HIS A 14 -7.70 15.63 -23.13
CA HIS A 14 -7.90 16.87 -23.87
C HIS A 14 -9.30 17.47 -23.59
N ARG A 15 -9.35 18.79 -23.32
CA ARG A 15 -10.60 19.50 -22.93
C ARG A 15 -11.75 19.30 -23.90
N ARG A 16 -11.45 19.22 -25.20
CA ARG A 16 -12.46 19.01 -26.24
C ARG A 16 -12.98 17.56 -26.18
N GLY A 17 -14.25 17.40 -25.80
CA GLY A 17 -14.93 16.10 -25.81
C GLY A 17 -15.06 15.41 -24.45
N ILE A 18 -14.72 16.09 -23.35
CA ILE A 18 -15.01 15.61 -21.99
C ILE A 18 -16.52 15.58 -21.80
N ARG A 19 -17.08 14.37 -21.66
CA ARG A 19 -18.52 14.14 -21.39
C ARG A 19 -18.78 13.69 -19.96
N HIS A 20 -17.86 12.92 -19.39
CA HIS A 20 -17.91 12.41 -18.01
C HIS A 20 -16.77 13.06 -17.24
N ARG A 21 -17.04 13.47 -16.00
CA ARG A 21 -16.02 14.04 -15.10
C ARG A 21 -15.02 12.95 -14.68
N GLN A 22 -13.76 13.33 -14.45
CA GLN A 22 -12.69 12.39 -14.09
C GLN A 22 -12.92 11.73 -12.74
N ASP A 23 -13.14 12.55 -11.72
CA ASP A 23 -13.41 12.17 -10.34
C ASP A 23 -14.54 11.13 -10.24
N SER A 24 -15.66 11.34 -10.95
CA SER A 24 -16.75 10.35 -11.01
C SER A 24 -16.32 9.02 -11.62
N MET A 25 -15.53 9.06 -12.69
CA MET A 25 -15.04 7.84 -13.33
C MET A 25 -13.99 7.10 -12.48
N LEU A 26 -13.13 7.83 -11.77
CA LEU A 26 -12.19 7.25 -10.82
C LEU A 26 -12.92 6.66 -9.61
N ALA A 27 -13.96 7.33 -9.09
CA ALA A 27 -14.77 6.81 -8.00
C ALA A 27 -15.51 5.53 -8.43
N LEU A 28 -16.05 5.49 -9.65
CA LEU A 28 -16.60 4.24 -10.23
C LEU A 28 -15.55 3.13 -10.29
N ALA A 29 -14.32 3.44 -10.72
CA ALA A 29 -13.25 2.44 -10.76
C ALA A 29 -12.91 1.91 -9.35
N VAL A 30 -12.79 2.79 -8.36
CA VAL A 30 -12.55 2.41 -6.95
C VAL A 30 -13.68 1.54 -6.42
N CYS A 31 -14.93 1.99 -6.54
CA CYS A 31 -16.09 1.24 -6.05
C CYS A 31 -16.25 -0.09 -6.78
N GLY A 32 -15.97 -0.15 -8.08
CA GLY A 32 -16.02 -1.38 -8.86
C GLY A 32 -14.97 -2.38 -8.42
N VAL A 33 -13.73 -1.95 -8.19
CA VAL A 33 -12.65 -2.80 -7.65
C VAL A 33 -13.01 -3.33 -6.26
N LEU A 34 -13.53 -2.46 -5.37
CA LEU A 34 -14.00 -2.86 -4.04
C LEU A 34 -15.18 -3.83 -4.10
N SER A 35 -16.00 -3.74 -5.15
CA SER A 35 -17.11 -4.67 -5.44
C SER A 35 -16.66 -5.95 -6.14
N GLY A 36 -15.35 -6.13 -6.36
CA GLY A 36 -14.78 -7.36 -6.93
C GLY A 36 -14.53 -7.34 -8.44
N ALA A 37 -14.66 -6.19 -9.12
CA ALA A 37 -14.29 -6.08 -10.53
C ALA A 37 -12.76 -6.21 -10.70
N ARG A 38 -12.33 -7.24 -11.43
CA ARG A 38 -10.90 -7.58 -11.65
C ARG A 38 -10.37 -7.24 -13.04
N SER A 39 -11.19 -6.59 -13.88
CA SER A 39 -10.82 -6.19 -15.23
C SER A 39 -11.57 -4.93 -15.64
N VAL A 40 -11.08 -4.23 -16.68
CA VAL A 40 -11.76 -3.03 -17.17
C VAL A 40 -13.09 -3.35 -17.85
N ALA A 41 -13.22 -4.55 -18.44
CA ALA A 41 -14.50 -5.04 -18.93
C ALA A 41 -15.49 -5.22 -17.77
N ALA A 42 -15.07 -5.92 -16.71
CA ALA A 42 -15.89 -6.12 -15.51
C ALA A 42 -16.25 -4.78 -14.82
N LEU A 43 -15.34 -3.79 -14.84
CA LEU A 43 -15.64 -2.44 -14.35
C LEU A 43 -16.72 -1.74 -15.19
N GLY A 44 -16.68 -1.89 -16.52
CA GLY A 44 -17.68 -1.34 -17.42
C GLY A 44 -19.05 -1.98 -17.24
N GLU A 45 -19.09 -3.31 -17.10
CA GLU A 45 -20.31 -4.07 -16.81
C GLU A 45 -20.88 -3.67 -15.45
N TRP A 46 -20.06 -3.71 -14.39
CA TRP A 46 -20.46 -3.29 -13.05
C TRP A 46 -21.00 -1.85 -13.02
N ALA A 47 -20.35 -0.92 -13.71
CA ALA A 47 -20.81 0.47 -13.77
C ALA A 47 -22.14 0.61 -14.53
N ALA A 48 -22.38 -0.21 -15.56
CA ALA A 48 -23.63 -0.22 -16.32
C ALA A 48 -24.81 -0.78 -15.51
N ASP A 49 -24.54 -1.70 -14.59
CA ASP A 49 -25.53 -2.35 -13.73
C ASP A 49 -25.88 -1.54 -12.46
N LEU A 50 -25.21 -0.41 -12.22
CA LEU A 50 -25.50 0.42 -11.06
C LEU A 50 -26.91 1.03 -11.09
N PRO A 51 -27.61 1.05 -9.94
CA PRO A 51 -28.90 1.70 -9.86
C PRO A 51 -28.78 3.23 -10.03
N PRO A 52 -29.84 3.93 -10.49
CA PRO A 52 -29.80 5.36 -10.75
C PRO A 52 -29.32 6.21 -9.56
N GLU A 53 -29.67 5.82 -8.34
CA GLU A 53 -29.28 6.50 -7.11
C GLU A 53 -27.76 6.41 -6.87
N ALA A 54 -27.16 5.25 -7.17
CA ALA A 54 -25.71 5.08 -7.06
C ALA A 54 -24.98 5.93 -8.11
N LEU A 55 -25.47 5.96 -9.36
CA LEU A 55 -24.92 6.82 -10.41
C LEU A 55 -25.02 8.31 -10.04
N GLN A 56 -26.12 8.73 -9.42
CA GLN A 56 -26.30 10.09 -8.92
C GLN A 56 -25.31 10.40 -7.78
N ARG A 57 -25.16 9.50 -6.80
CA ARG A 57 -24.22 9.67 -5.67
C ARG A 57 -22.77 9.75 -6.11
N LEU A 58 -22.40 9.02 -7.16
CA LEU A 58 -21.08 9.09 -7.80
C LEU A 58 -20.94 10.27 -8.78
N GLN A 59 -21.95 11.16 -8.85
CA GLN A 59 -21.98 12.35 -9.70
C GLN A 59 -21.80 12.04 -11.20
N CYS A 60 -22.30 10.88 -11.66
CA CYS A 60 -22.24 10.51 -13.06
C CYS A 60 -22.99 11.52 -13.94
N ARG A 61 -22.65 11.54 -15.23
CA ARG A 61 -23.22 12.51 -16.18
C ARG A 61 -24.75 12.37 -16.28
N TRP A 62 -25.48 13.48 -16.18
CA TRP A 62 -26.91 13.53 -16.50
C TRP A 62 -27.15 13.45 -18.01
N HIS A 63 -28.10 12.62 -18.45
CA HIS A 63 -28.52 12.50 -19.84
C HIS A 63 -29.89 13.17 -20.07
N PRO A 64 -29.96 14.34 -20.73
CA PRO A 64 -31.20 15.12 -20.83
C PRO A 64 -32.39 14.36 -21.46
N GLN A 65 -32.14 13.60 -22.53
CA GLN A 65 -33.21 12.89 -23.25
C GLN A 65 -33.71 11.64 -22.50
N LEU A 66 -32.84 10.99 -21.73
CA LEU A 66 -33.19 9.79 -20.96
C LEU A 66 -33.65 10.15 -19.54
N LYS A 67 -33.54 11.43 -19.17
CA LYS A 67 -33.87 11.98 -17.84
C LYS A 67 -33.30 11.13 -16.69
N ARG A 68 -32.03 10.70 -16.83
CA ARG A 68 -31.32 9.91 -15.81
C ARG A 68 -29.81 10.14 -15.86
N HIS A 69 -29.13 9.82 -14.77
CA HIS A 69 -27.68 9.69 -14.75
C HIS A 69 -27.25 8.45 -15.53
N ILE A 70 -26.14 8.55 -16.25
CA ILE A 70 -25.60 7.46 -17.07
C ILE A 70 -24.15 7.15 -16.72
N ALA A 71 -23.83 5.86 -16.67
CA ALA A 71 -22.48 5.38 -16.53
C ALA A 71 -21.64 5.70 -17.79
N PRO A 72 -20.32 5.95 -17.64
CA PRO A 72 -19.39 5.89 -18.75
C PRO A 72 -19.32 4.47 -19.33
N SER A 73 -19.03 4.33 -20.62
CA SER A 73 -18.77 3.00 -21.20
C SER A 73 -17.44 2.43 -20.68
N GLY A 74 -17.30 1.10 -20.69
CA GLY A 74 -16.03 0.44 -20.35
C GLY A 74 -14.83 0.95 -21.17
N VAL A 75 -15.03 1.28 -22.45
CA VAL A 75 -14.00 1.91 -23.29
C VAL A 75 -13.62 3.31 -22.79
N THR A 76 -14.58 4.08 -22.28
CA THR A 76 -14.32 5.41 -21.70
C THR A 76 -13.51 5.30 -20.41
N LEU A 77 -13.88 4.37 -19.53
CA LEU A 77 -13.11 4.05 -18.32
C LEU A 77 -11.69 3.60 -18.67
N TRP A 78 -11.55 2.68 -19.62
CA TRP A 78 -10.24 2.19 -20.08
C TRP A 78 -9.34 3.32 -20.60
N ARG A 79 -9.87 4.21 -21.43
CA ARG A 79 -9.10 5.34 -21.98
C ARG A 79 -8.59 6.28 -20.89
N LEU A 80 -9.40 6.53 -19.87
CA LEU A 80 -9.00 7.33 -18.71
C LEU A 80 -7.91 6.63 -17.90
N LEU A 81 -8.16 5.39 -17.47
CA LEU A 81 -7.26 4.63 -16.59
C LEU A 81 -5.88 4.41 -17.20
N ARG A 82 -5.75 4.43 -18.52
CA ARG A 82 -4.45 4.36 -19.22
C ARG A 82 -3.64 5.65 -19.20
N GLN A 83 -4.27 6.79 -18.91
CA GLN A 83 -3.63 8.11 -18.95
C GLN A 83 -3.41 8.70 -17.56
N VAL A 84 -4.20 8.29 -16.57
CA VAL A 84 -4.07 8.76 -15.18
C VAL A 84 -2.76 8.26 -14.59
N SER A 85 -2.03 9.17 -13.92
CA SER A 85 -0.82 8.81 -13.20
C SER A 85 -1.14 7.94 -11.99
N ALA A 86 -0.53 6.75 -11.93
CA ALA A 86 -0.64 5.87 -10.77
C ALA A 86 -0.04 6.53 -9.52
N GLU A 87 1.05 7.28 -9.67
CA GLU A 87 1.73 7.96 -8.56
C GLU A 87 0.88 9.08 -7.95
N GLU A 88 0.19 9.86 -8.78
CA GLU A 88 -0.71 10.92 -8.30
C GLU A 88 -1.95 10.32 -7.64
N LEU A 89 -2.49 9.24 -8.21
CA LEU A 89 -3.62 8.52 -7.62
C LEU A 89 -3.25 7.94 -6.25
N GLU A 90 -2.09 7.27 -6.15
CA GLU A 90 -1.57 6.73 -4.88
C GLU A 90 -1.43 7.82 -3.83
N GLU A 91 -0.86 8.98 -4.19
CA GLU A 91 -0.64 10.08 -3.26
C GLU A 91 -1.95 10.70 -2.76
N VAL A 92 -2.88 10.98 -3.67
CA VAL A 92 -4.17 11.59 -3.32
C VAL A 92 -5.02 10.64 -2.47
N VAL A 93 -5.10 9.36 -2.87
CA VAL A 93 -5.88 8.36 -2.13
C VAL A 93 -5.23 8.04 -0.79
N GLY A 94 -3.90 7.93 -0.74
CA GLY A 94 -3.15 7.72 0.50
C GLY A 94 -3.35 8.86 1.50
N GLN A 95 -3.25 10.11 1.06
CA GLN A 95 -3.56 11.27 1.90
C GLN A 95 -5.01 11.25 2.42
N TRP A 96 -5.97 10.90 1.56
CA TRP A 96 -7.37 10.82 1.97
C TRP A 96 -7.59 9.72 3.01
N LEU A 97 -7.00 8.53 2.81
CA LEU A 97 -7.05 7.41 3.75
C LEU A 97 -6.37 7.76 5.08
N ALA A 98 -5.19 8.39 5.03
CA ALA A 98 -4.48 8.85 6.22
C ALA A 98 -5.30 9.86 7.03
N ALA A 99 -6.12 10.69 6.38
CA ALA A 99 -7.03 11.60 7.08
C ALA A 99 -8.25 10.90 7.72
N GLN A 100 -8.52 9.64 7.38
CA GLN A 100 -9.60 8.86 8.02
C GLN A 100 -9.13 8.16 9.31
N VAL A 101 -7.83 8.16 9.59
CA VAL A 101 -7.24 7.45 10.72
C VAL A 101 -6.70 8.43 11.76
N THR A 102 -6.91 8.11 13.03
CA THR A 102 -6.38 8.88 14.17
C THR A 102 -5.71 7.95 15.15
N GLY A 103 -4.68 8.44 15.84
CA GLY A 103 -4.04 7.67 16.91
C GLY A 103 -3.21 6.49 16.41
N VAL A 104 -2.68 6.55 15.18
CA VAL A 104 -1.82 5.49 14.62
C VAL A 104 -0.61 5.29 15.52
N GLY A 105 -0.61 4.19 16.28
CA GLY A 105 0.49 3.83 17.17
C GLY A 105 1.63 3.08 16.49
N ALA A 106 1.31 2.34 15.42
CA ALA A 106 2.28 1.53 14.69
C ALA A 106 2.05 1.53 13.17
N VAL A 107 3.14 1.58 12.41
CA VAL A 107 3.16 1.53 10.94
C VAL A 107 3.97 0.31 10.50
N ALA A 108 3.34 -0.60 9.76
CA ALA A 108 4.01 -1.72 9.14
C ALA A 108 4.36 -1.39 7.69
N MET A 109 5.57 -1.73 7.25
CA MET A 109 6.00 -1.59 5.86
C MET A 109 6.38 -2.95 5.28
N ASP A 110 5.78 -3.29 4.14
CA ASP A 110 5.95 -4.59 3.51
C ASP A 110 5.80 -4.54 1.98
N GLY A 111 6.67 -5.27 1.29
CA GLY A 111 6.65 -5.46 -0.16
C GLY A 111 5.73 -6.61 -0.57
N LYS A 112 4.78 -6.34 -1.46
CA LYS A 112 3.87 -7.33 -2.03
C LYS A 112 3.96 -7.38 -3.55
N THR A 113 4.05 -8.60 -4.07
CA THR A 113 3.87 -8.87 -5.50
C THR A 113 2.37 -8.98 -5.82
N VAL A 114 1.89 -8.09 -6.69
CA VAL A 114 0.49 -8.05 -7.11
C VAL A 114 0.20 -9.19 -8.09
N ARG A 115 -0.70 -10.10 -7.70
CA ARG A 115 -1.11 -11.22 -8.56
C ARG A 115 -1.93 -10.72 -9.75
N GLY A 116 -1.63 -11.23 -10.93
CA GLY A 116 -2.38 -10.89 -12.16
C GLY A 116 -2.03 -9.54 -12.78
N ALA A 117 -1.13 -8.76 -12.16
CA ALA A 117 -0.58 -7.54 -12.73
C ALA A 117 0.84 -7.78 -13.25
N LYS A 118 1.11 -7.30 -14.46
CA LYS A 118 2.46 -7.28 -15.04
C LYS A 118 2.91 -5.84 -15.22
N GLY A 119 4.08 -5.52 -14.66
CA GLY A 119 4.87 -4.35 -15.04
C GLY A 119 5.65 -4.59 -16.33
N GLU A 120 6.42 -3.59 -16.75
CA GLU A 120 7.24 -3.67 -17.97
C GLU A 120 8.32 -4.75 -17.89
N GLY A 121 8.84 -5.04 -16.68
CA GLY A 121 9.89 -6.04 -16.44
C GLY A 121 9.46 -7.29 -15.68
N GLY A 122 8.17 -7.52 -15.43
CA GLY A 122 7.72 -8.73 -14.74
C GLY A 122 6.51 -8.53 -13.82
N ALA A 123 6.45 -9.29 -12.73
CA ALA A 123 5.37 -9.16 -11.77
C ALA A 123 5.48 -7.81 -11.04
N LEU A 124 4.36 -7.08 -10.94
CA LEU A 124 4.33 -5.78 -10.27
C LEU A 124 4.59 -5.96 -8.77
N GLN A 125 5.63 -5.30 -8.26
CA GLN A 125 5.91 -5.24 -6.82
C GLN A 125 5.55 -3.86 -6.27
N LEU A 126 4.86 -3.84 -5.13
CA LEU A 126 4.46 -2.63 -4.43
C LEU A 126 4.93 -2.72 -2.98
N LEU A 127 5.58 -1.67 -2.49
CA LEU A 127 5.82 -1.48 -1.07
C LEU A 127 4.66 -0.66 -0.49
N ALA A 128 4.01 -1.19 0.54
CA ALA A 128 2.95 -0.48 1.26
C ALA A 128 3.39 -0.16 2.69
N ALA A 129 3.07 1.05 3.15
CA ALA A 129 3.11 1.45 4.55
C ALA A 129 1.68 1.52 5.08
N MET A 130 1.39 0.76 6.14
CA MET A 130 0.04 0.54 6.66
C MET A 130 -0.01 0.84 8.16
N ALA A 131 -1.04 1.55 8.62
CA ALA A 131 -1.39 1.65 10.03
C ALA A 131 -1.81 0.26 10.53
N HIS A 132 -0.96 -0.36 11.35
CA HIS A 132 -1.05 -1.79 11.68
C HIS A 132 -2.31 -2.14 12.49
N ASP A 133 -2.71 -1.25 13.39
CA ASP A 133 -3.88 -1.37 14.25
C ASP A 133 -5.22 -1.21 13.51
N GLN A 134 -5.22 -0.48 12.40
CA GLN A 134 -6.44 -0.09 11.68
C GLN A 134 -6.55 -0.70 10.28
N GLY A 135 -5.49 -1.34 9.78
CA GLY A 135 -5.49 -1.99 8.46
C GLY A 135 -5.55 -1.02 7.28
N VAL A 136 -5.16 0.24 7.48
CA VAL A 136 -5.25 1.30 6.48
C VAL A 136 -3.89 1.56 5.85
N VAL A 137 -3.82 1.49 4.52
CA VAL A 137 -2.61 1.85 3.77
C VAL A 137 -2.46 3.38 3.77
N LEU A 138 -1.42 3.86 4.43
CA LEU A 138 -1.08 5.29 4.54
C LEU A 138 -0.35 5.77 3.29
N HIS A 139 0.52 4.92 2.74
CA HIS A 139 1.29 5.22 1.54
C HIS A 139 1.63 3.92 0.80
N GLN A 140 1.70 3.97 -0.53
CA GLN A 140 2.17 2.86 -1.35
C GLN A 140 3.08 3.39 -2.45
N ARG A 141 4.07 2.59 -2.87
CA ARG A 141 4.90 2.87 -4.04
C ARG A 141 5.24 1.60 -4.80
N LYS A 142 5.32 1.72 -6.12
CA LYS A 142 5.89 0.70 -7.00
C LYS A 142 7.40 0.54 -6.74
N VAL A 143 7.83 -0.71 -6.58
CA VAL A 143 9.25 -1.08 -6.64
C VAL A 143 9.58 -1.35 -8.10
N ALA A 144 10.52 -0.58 -8.66
CA ALA A 144 10.88 -0.73 -10.08
C ALA A 144 11.53 -2.10 -10.34
N ASP A 145 11.37 -2.63 -11.55
CA ASP A 145 11.69 -4.04 -11.89
C ASP A 145 13.16 -4.45 -11.68
N LYS A 146 14.07 -3.48 -11.53
CA LYS A 146 15.52 -3.70 -11.26
C LYS A 146 15.98 -3.08 -9.94
N GLN A 147 15.08 -2.51 -9.16
CA GLN A 147 15.39 -1.89 -7.88
C GLN A 147 15.09 -2.86 -6.74
N ASN A 148 15.93 -2.83 -5.71
CA ASN A 148 15.60 -3.46 -4.44
C ASN A 148 14.58 -2.61 -3.68
N GLU A 149 13.79 -3.26 -2.82
CA GLU A 149 12.76 -2.61 -2.01
C GLU A 149 13.33 -1.62 -0.97
N ILE A 150 14.57 -1.83 -0.53
CA ILE A 150 15.20 -1.04 0.54
C ILE A 150 15.26 0.47 0.23
N PRO A 151 15.78 0.93 -0.93
CA PRO A 151 15.70 2.34 -1.32
C PRO A 151 14.27 2.90 -1.30
N VAL A 152 13.30 2.13 -1.80
CA VAL A 152 11.89 2.55 -1.86
C VAL A 152 11.32 2.71 -0.44
N ALA A 153 11.65 1.81 0.47
CA ALA A 153 11.25 1.93 1.88
C ALA A 153 11.80 3.20 2.53
N ARG A 154 13.06 3.54 2.26
CA ARG A 154 13.67 4.78 2.76
C ARG A 154 12.99 6.03 2.19
N GLU A 155 12.54 6.00 0.94
CA GLU A 155 11.78 7.10 0.35
C GLU A 155 10.38 7.24 0.96
N VAL A 156 9.70 6.12 1.21
CA VAL A 156 8.39 6.13 1.87
C VAL A 156 8.50 6.64 3.31
N ILE A 157 9.52 6.19 4.05
CA ILE A 157 9.83 6.71 5.39
C ILE A 157 9.95 8.23 5.36
N LYS A 158 10.71 8.81 4.41
CA LYS A 158 10.88 10.27 4.27
C LYS A 158 9.58 11.06 4.00
N LYS A 159 8.54 10.42 3.51
CA LYS A 159 7.26 11.07 3.13
C LYS A 159 6.19 10.97 4.22
N LEU A 160 6.38 10.10 5.21
CA LEU A 160 5.40 9.86 6.26
C LEU A 160 5.75 10.66 7.52
N ASP A 161 4.73 11.16 8.21
CA ASP A 161 4.89 11.59 9.60
C ASP A 161 4.95 10.34 10.50
N LEU A 162 6.16 9.98 10.94
CA LEU A 162 6.41 8.80 11.77
C LEU A 162 6.77 9.15 13.22
N LYS A 163 6.76 10.44 13.58
CA LYS A 163 7.18 10.88 14.91
C LYS A 163 6.32 10.25 16.00
N GLY A 164 6.98 9.61 16.97
CA GLY A 164 6.37 8.91 18.10
C GLY A 164 5.61 7.62 17.71
N LYS A 165 5.81 7.10 16.50
CA LYS A 165 5.16 5.87 16.01
C LYS A 165 6.18 4.72 15.99
N MET A 166 5.71 3.50 16.29
CA MET A 166 6.49 2.28 16.12
C MET A 166 6.46 1.84 14.67
N VAL A 167 7.61 1.64 14.03
CA VAL A 167 7.70 1.20 12.64
C VAL A 167 8.20 -0.23 12.57
N THR A 168 7.43 -1.11 11.93
CA THR A 168 7.82 -2.50 11.71
C THR A 168 8.16 -2.72 10.24
N LEU A 169 9.28 -3.39 9.99
CA LEU A 169 9.68 -3.81 8.66
C LEU A 169 10.19 -5.25 8.70
N ASP A 170 10.17 -5.89 7.55
CA ASP A 170 10.69 -7.25 7.41
C ASP A 170 12.21 -7.33 7.68
N ALA A 171 12.73 -8.55 7.67
CA ALA A 171 14.14 -8.78 7.96
C ALA A 171 15.07 -8.16 6.91
N LEU A 172 14.66 -8.11 5.63
CA LEU A 172 15.45 -7.55 4.54
C LEU A 172 15.82 -6.09 4.80
N HIS A 173 14.90 -5.34 5.43
CA HIS A 173 15.07 -3.93 5.79
C HIS A 173 15.91 -3.68 7.04
N THR A 174 16.38 -4.72 7.73
CA THR A 174 17.28 -4.61 8.89
C THR A 174 18.66 -4.12 8.44
N GLN A 175 18.77 -2.82 8.21
CA GLN A 175 19.96 -2.11 7.72
C GLN A 175 20.23 -0.91 8.61
N ARG A 176 21.51 -0.61 8.88
CA ARG A 176 21.90 0.50 9.75
C ARG A 176 21.34 1.83 9.28
N GLU A 177 21.40 2.13 7.97
CA GLU A 177 20.85 3.41 7.49
C GLU A 177 19.32 3.48 7.55
N THR A 178 18.62 2.35 7.44
CA THR A 178 17.15 2.32 7.61
C THR A 178 16.78 2.60 9.05
N ALA A 179 17.45 1.95 10.02
CA ALA A 179 17.22 2.19 11.44
C ALA A 179 17.56 3.65 11.84
N GLN A 180 18.68 4.18 11.35
CA GLN A 180 19.07 5.57 11.61
C GLN A 180 18.03 6.55 11.06
N LEU A 181 17.54 6.33 9.84
CA LEU A 181 16.53 7.18 9.23
C LEU A 181 15.22 7.22 10.04
N LEU A 182 14.80 6.10 10.64
CA LEU A 182 13.63 6.05 11.50
C LEU A 182 13.83 6.87 12.78
N LEU A 183 14.99 6.73 13.41
CA LEU A 183 15.36 7.52 14.60
C LEU A 183 15.44 9.02 14.27
N ASP A 184 16.01 9.38 13.12
CA ASP A 184 16.12 10.77 12.69
C ASP A 184 14.75 11.43 12.48
N GLN A 185 13.71 10.65 12.20
CA GLN A 185 12.31 11.11 12.15
C GLN A 185 11.59 11.08 13.50
N GLY A 186 12.26 10.66 14.55
CA GLY A 186 11.68 10.50 15.88
C GLY A 186 10.71 9.32 15.97
N ALA A 187 10.88 8.30 15.13
CA ALA A 187 10.11 7.06 15.17
C ALA A 187 10.87 5.97 15.96
N ASP A 188 10.11 5.07 16.59
CA ASP A 188 10.66 3.83 17.14
C ASP A 188 10.64 2.74 16.06
N TYR A 189 11.42 1.67 16.23
CA TYR A 189 11.44 0.57 15.25
C TYR A 189 11.47 -0.82 15.87
N LEU A 190 10.87 -1.76 15.17
CA LEU A 190 11.00 -3.20 15.41
C LEU A 190 11.42 -3.88 14.10
N LEU A 191 12.70 -4.27 14.05
CA LEU A 191 13.33 -4.92 12.89
C LEU A 191 13.73 -6.33 13.26
N THR A 192 13.40 -7.30 12.40
CA THR A 192 13.71 -8.71 12.66
C THR A 192 15.06 -9.08 12.06
N VAL A 193 16.02 -9.49 12.89
CA VAL A 193 17.30 -10.01 12.40
C VAL A 193 17.13 -11.46 11.92
N LYS A 194 17.60 -11.76 10.70
CA LYS A 194 17.74 -13.13 10.16
C LYS A 194 19.14 -13.32 9.57
N GLY A 195 19.34 -14.39 8.81
CA GLY A 195 20.63 -14.72 8.17
C GLY A 195 21.15 -13.68 7.16
N ASN A 196 20.41 -12.61 6.88
CA ASN A 196 20.88 -11.46 6.11
C ASN A 196 21.86 -10.56 6.88
N GLN A 197 21.98 -10.74 8.20
CA GLN A 197 22.94 -10.03 9.06
C GLN A 197 23.68 -11.03 9.96
N PRO A 198 24.56 -11.89 9.40
CA PRO A 198 25.13 -13.03 10.12
C PRO A 198 25.94 -12.63 11.37
N GLN A 199 26.69 -11.53 11.30
CA GLN A 199 27.46 -11.02 12.45
C GLN A 199 26.53 -10.49 13.56
N LEU A 200 25.46 -9.78 13.19
CA LEU A 200 24.47 -9.29 14.15
C LEU A 200 23.71 -10.45 14.78
N GLN A 201 23.33 -11.45 13.98
CA GLN A 201 22.68 -12.66 14.48
C GLN A 201 23.57 -13.39 15.49
N ALA A 202 24.84 -13.63 15.14
CA ALA A 202 25.81 -14.25 16.06
C ALA A 202 26.00 -13.43 17.34
N ALA A 203 26.03 -12.09 17.23
CA ALA A 203 26.11 -11.23 18.40
C ALA A 203 24.87 -11.31 19.29
N LEU A 204 23.66 -11.39 18.70
CA LEU A 204 22.41 -11.53 19.45
C LEU A 204 22.31 -12.88 20.17
N GLU A 205 22.85 -13.96 19.59
CA GLU A 205 22.91 -15.29 20.21
C GLU A 205 23.79 -15.31 21.47
N LEU A 206 24.72 -14.37 21.61
CA LEU A 206 25.57 -14.21 22.80
C LEU A 206 24.90 -13.39 23.91
N ILE A 207 23.76 -12.73 23.63
CA ILE A 207 23.04 -11.93 24.62
C ILE A 207 22.11 -12.85 25.42
N PRO A 208 22.24 -12.92 26.75
CA PRO A 208 21.33 -13.70 27.58
C PRO A 208 19.88 -13.22 27.43
N ASP A 209 18.91 -14.14 27.42
CA ASP A 209 17.48 -13.81 27.32
C ASP A 209 17.02 -12.81 28.39
N SER A 210 17.66 -12.80 29.56
CA SER A 210 17.43 -11.83 30.65
C SER A 210 17.83 -10.39 30.33
N SER A 211 18.60 -10.17 29.26
CA SER A 211 19.01 -8.84 28.79
C SER A 211 17.95 -8.20 27.89
N PHE A 212 17.01 -8.98 27.38
CA PHE A 212 15.84 -8.45 26.69
C PHE A 212 14.77 -8.10 27.73
N SER A 213 14.06 -7.00 27.51
CA SER A 213 12.94 -6.61 28.38
C SER A 213 11.94 -7.77 28.44
N PRO A 214 11.47 -8.20 29.63
CA PRO A 214 10.57 -9.34 29.75
C PRO A 214 9.26 -9.00 29.04
N SER A 215 9.01 -9.63 27.90
CA SER A 215 7.70 -9.61 27.25
C SER A 215 6.69 -10.23 28.20
N ALA A 216 5.56 -9.54 28.37
CA ALA A 216 4.50 -9.93 29.29
C ALA A 216 4.14 -11.42 29.15
N GLY A 217 4.25 -12.15 30.27
CA GLY A 217 3.53 -13.39 30.52
C GLY A 217 3.97 -14.62 29.72
N HIS A 218 4.44 -15.63 30.44
CA HIS A 218 4.40 -17.02 30.02
C HIS A 218 3.06 -17.36 29.35
N HIS A 219 3.02 -17.58 28.04
CA HIS A 219 2.22 -18.62 27.39
C HIS A 219 2.66 -18.80 25.93
N GLY A 220 3.23 -19.97 25.63
CA GLY A 220 3.54 -20.42 24.27
C GLY A 220 5.00 -20.82 24.09
N GLN A 221 5.35 -22.05 24.47
CA GLN A 221 6.62 -22.67 24.08
C GLN A 221 6.70 -22.78 22.55
N GLY A 222 7.42 -21.86 21.92
CA GLY A 222 8.04 -22.07 20.61
C GLY A 222 9.46 -22.55 20.83
N SER A 223 9.64 -23.87 20.94
CA SER A 223 10.96 -24.50 20.97
C SER A 223 11.77 -24.08 19.75
N ARG A 224 12.85 -23.31 19.96
CA ARG A 224 13.92 -23.17 18.96
C ARG A 224 14.60 -24.53 18.88
N ALA A 225 14.42 -25.21 17.74
CA ALA A 225 15.11 -26.46 17.44
C ALA A 225 16.63 -26.23 17.60
N ALA A 226 17.20 -26.88 18.60
CA ALA A 226 18.64 -26.96 18.79
C ALA A 226 19.24 -27.66 17.56
N GLY A 227 20.06 -26.92 16.80
CA GLY A 227 20.93 -27.50 15.79
C GLY A 227 21.97 -28.38 16.49
N GLY A 228 21.95 -29.67 16.17
CA GLY A 228 22.95 -30.63 16.62
C GLY A 228 24.32 -30.30 16.02
N ALA A 229 25.31 -30.17 16.90
CA ALA A 229 26.73 -30.09 16.57
C ALA A 229 27.26 -31.49 16.15
N PRO A 230 28.43 -31.57 15.47
CA PRO A 230 28.84 -32.74 14.69
C PRO A 230 29.48 -33.84 15.55
N LEU A 231 29.28 -35.09 15.14
CA LEU A 231 30.02 -36.24 15.68
C LEU A 231 31.41 -36.30 15.05
N GLN A 232 32.43 -36.23 15.90
CA GLN A 232 33.83 -36.50 15.57
C GLN A 232 34.05 -38.00 15.33
N GLU A 233 34.95 -38.29 14.39
CA GLU A 233 35.49 -39.62 14.08
C GLU A 233 36.24 -40.23 15.27
N HIS A 234 36.03 -41.54 15.46
CA HIS A 234 37.05 -42.51 15.87
C HIS A 234 36.72 -43.86 15.22
#